data_AF-A0A378FQN7-F1
#
_entry.id   AF-A0A378FQN7-F1
#
_cell.length_a   1.000
_cell.length_b   1.000
_cell.length_c   1.000
_cell.angle_alpha   90.00
_cell.angle_beta   90.00
_cell.angle_gamma   90.00
#
_symmetry.space_group_name_H-M   'P 1'
#
loop_
_entity.id
_entity.type
_entity.pdbx_description
1 polymer ?
#
loop_
_entity_poly.entity_id
_entity_poly.type
_entity_poly.pdbx_seq_one_letter_code
_entity_poly.pdbx_strand_id
1 'polypeptide(L)'
;MSASFTRRWTLCGWRSKIRSAEVVFFGLGFETTMPATALTLRQARERNVDNFYFFCQHITLLPTLRSLLDQPENGIDAFLAPGHVSMVIGTEAYGLSPATITVL
;
A
#
# COMPACT_ATOMS: atom_id res chain seq x y z
N MET A 1 -7.24 11.98 -6.67
CA MET A 1 -7.05 11.72 -5.23
C MET A 1 -7.00 13.05 -4.49
N SER A 2 -8.07 13.40 -3.77
CA SER A 2 -8.16 14.72 -3.12
C SER A 2 -7.20 14.82 -1.93
N ALA A 3 -6.43 15.90 -1.88
CA ALA A 3 -5.55 16.30 -0.78
C ALA A 3 -6.26 16.43 0.59
N SER A 4 -7.60 16.34 0.61
CA SER A 4 -8.40 16.28 1.83
C SER A 4 -8.29 14.94 2.57
N PHE A 5 -7.88 13.86 1.91
CA PHE A 5 -7.71 12.54 2.54
C PHE A 5 -6.43 12.44 3.39
N THR A 6 -5.38 13.19 3.04
CA THR A 6 -4.07 13.12 3.71
C THR A 6 -3.89 14.09 4.88
N ARG A 7 -4.65 15.21 4.94
CA ARG A 7 -4.37 16.29 5.92
C ARG A 7 -5.10 16.18 7.27
N ARG A 8 -6.00 15.21 7.48
CA ARG A 8 -6.86 15.14 8.69
C ARG A 8 -6.85 13.78 9.39
N TRP A 9 -5.72 13.08 9.35
CA TRP A 9 -5.59 11.75 9.98
C TRP A 9 -4.35 11.62 10.88
N THR A 10 -3.84 12.72 11.43
CA THR A 10 -2.98 12.60 12.60
C THR A 10 -3.80 11.96 13.72
N LEU A 11 -3.32 10.83 14.26
CA LEU A 11 -3.92 10.08 15.38
C LEU A 11 -4.38 10.98 16.55
N CYS A 12 -3.71 12.11 16.76
CA CYS A 12 -4.11 13.14 17.73
C CYS A 12 -5.50 13.74 17.49
N GLY A 13 -5.88 14.01 16.24
CA GLY A 13 -7.18 14.63 15.92
C GLY A 13 -8.37 13.69 16.06
N TRP A 14 -8.11 12.38 16.00
CA TRP A 14 -9.14 11.34 16.13
C TRP A 14 -9.52 11.05 17.58
N ARG A 15 -8.53 10.96 18.48
CA ARG A 15 -8.75 10.67 19.91
C ARG A 15 -9.66 11.69 20.60
N SER A 16 -9.66 12.95 20.16
CA SER A 16 -10.52 13.97 20.76
C SER A 16 -11.98 13.87 20.33
N LYS A 17 -12.27 13.24 19.18
CA LYS A 17 -13.60 13.24 18.56
C LYS A 17 -14.41 11.98 18.86
N ILE A 18 -13.75 10.84 19.09
CA ILE A 18 -14.42 9.55 19.30
C ILE A 18 -13.68 8.79 20.42
N ARG A 19 -14.07 9.05 21.67
CA ARG A 19 -13.41 8.46 22.85
C ARG A 19 -13.95 7.10 23.30
N SER A 20 -15.14 6.73 22.84
CA SER A 20 -15.90 5.59 23.38
C SER A 20 -16.43 4.63 22.33
N ALA A 21 -16.17 4.87 21.05
CA ALA A 21 -16.53 3.94 19.99
C ALA A 21 -15.27 3.27 19.42
N GLU A 22 -15.45 2.03 19.01
CA GLU A 22 -14.46 1.28 18.25
C GLU A 22 -14.43 1.84 16.82
N VAL A 23 -13.25 2.27 16.39
CA VAL A 23 -13.03 2.78 15.04
C VAL A 23 -12.34 1.72 14.23
N VAL A 24 -13.02 1.23 13.18
CA VAL A 24 -12.43 0.31 12.21
C VAL A 24 -12.12 1.09 10.94
N PHE A 25 -10.84 1.18 10.59
CA PHE A 25 -10.43 1.74 9.31
C PHE A 25 -10.34 0.65 8.25
N PHE A 26 -10.99 0.86 7.12
CA PHE A 26 -10.91 -0.04 5.98
C PHE A 26 -9.80 0.43 5.04
N GLY A 27 -8.65 -0.22 5.11
CA GLY A 27 -7.52 0.08 4.24
C GLY A 27 -7.56 -0.78 3.00
N LEU A 28 -8.03 -0.19 1.91
CA LEU A 28 -7.92 -0.74 0.56
C LEU A 28 -6.89 0.08 -0.22
N GLY A 29 -5.87 -0.60 -0.73
CA GLY A 29 -4.86 0.06 -1.56
C GLY A 29 -3.68 -0.82 -1.92
N PHE A 30 -2.88 -0.32 -2.85
CA PHE A 30 -1.68 -0.99 -3.35
C PHE A 30 -0.47 -0.66 -2.48
N GLU A 31 0.70 -1.13 -2.89
CA GLU A 31 1.98 -0.97 -2.18
C GLU A 31 2.30 0.49 -1.86
N THR A 32 1.80 1.46 -2.62
CA THR A 32 2.00 2.89 -2.37
C THR A 32 1.28 3.41 -1.11
N THR A 33 0.25 2.71 -0.66
CA THR A 33 -0.56 3.09 0.52
C THR A 33 -0.19 2.30 1.78
N MET A 34 0.41 1.11 1.61
CA MET A 34 0.80 0.22 2.71
C MET A 34 1.76 0.89 3.71
N PRO A 35 2.80 1.65 3.31
CA PRO A 35 3.72 2.29 4.24
C PRO A 35 3.03 3.31 5.15
N ALA A 36 2.11 4.12 4.60
CA ALA A 36 1.39 5.12 5.37
C ALA A 36 0.47 4.47 6.43
N THR A 37 -0.21 3.38 6.05
CA THR A 37 -0.99 2.56 6.97
C THR A 37 -0.12 1.98 8.09
N ALA A 38 1.01 1.37 7.73
CA ALA A 38 1.92 0.75 8.69
C ALA A 38 2.47 1.76 9.70
N LEU A 39 2.84 2.96 9.23
CA LEU A 39 3.26 4.06 10.10
C LEU A 39 2.15 4.51 11.06
N THR A 40 0.91 4.58 10.57
CA THR A 40 -0.24 4.93 11.40
C THR A 40 -0.48 3.88 12.49
N LEU A 41 -0.43 2.59 12.15
CA LEU A 41 -0.54 1.51 13.13
C LEU A 41 0.59 1.52 14.16
N ARG A 42 1.83 1.77 13.72
CA ARG A 42 2.99 1.89 14.62
C ARG A 42 2.80 3.05 15.60
N GLN A 43 2.37 4.20 15.11
CA GLN A 43 2.08 5.37 15.94
C GLN A 43 0.90 5.15 16.90
N ALA A 44 -0.13 4.39 16.49
CA ALA A 44 -1.25 4.02 17.37
C ALA A 44 -0.78 3.12 18.53
N ARG A 45 0.09 2.16 18.23
CA ARG A 45 0.72 1.29 19.23
C ARG A 45 1.60 2.08 20.21
N GLU A 46 2.46 2.96 19.71
CA GLU A 46 3.31 3.83 20.55
C GLU A 46 2.49 4.75 21.47
N ARG A 47 1.24 5.05 21.09
CA ARG A 47 0.33 5.92 21.84
C ARG A 47 -0.69 5.18 22.70
N ASN A 48 -0.62 3.85 22.76
CA ASN A 48 -1.58 2.98 23.45
C ASN A 48 -3.04 3.35 23.11
N VAL A 49 -3.36 3.30 21.81
CA VAL A 49 -4.72 3.52 21.31
C VAL A 49 -5.41 2.16 21.17
N ASP A 50 -6.34 1.87 22.08
CA ASP A 50 -6.95 0.55 22.22
C ASP A 50 -8.24 0.39 21.40
N ASN A 51 -8.83 1.51 20.98
CA ASN A 51 -10.09 1.55 20.24
C ASN A 51 -9.91 1.77 18.72
N PHE A 52 -8.70 1.53 18.21
CA PHE A 52 -8.36 1.69 16.79
C PHE A 52 -8.02 0.34 16.16
N TYR A 53 -8.86 -0.07 15.22
CA TYR A 53 -8.70 -1.30 14.46
C TYR A 53 -8.51 -0.97 13.00
N PHE A 54 -7.76 -1.82 12.32
CA PHE A 54 -7.47 -1.65 10.91
C PHE A 54 -7.77 -2.95 10.16
N PHE A 55 -8.68 -2.87 9.21
CA PHE A 55 -8.98 -3.95 8.29
C PHE A 55 -8.07 -3.83 7.06
N CYS A 56 -7.05 -4.67 6.99
CA CYS A 56 -6.05 -4.66 5.94
C CYS A 56 -6.51 -5.48 4.73
N GLN A 57 -6.98 -4.82 3.68
CA GLN A 57 -7.24 -5.43 2.37
C GLN A 57 -6.32 -4.81 1.31
N HIS A 58 -5.03 -4.77 1.61
CA HIS A 58 -4.03 -4.28 0.66
C HIS A 58 -3.73 -5.35 -0.40
N ILE A 59 -3.62 -4.93 -1.65
CA ILE A 59 -3.33 -5.80 -2.78
C ILE A 59 -1.87 -5.58 -3.18
N THR A 60 -1.13 -6.66 -3.38
CA THR A 60 0.25 -6.60 -3.89
C THR A 60 0.23 -6.92 -5.39
N LEU A 61 0.91 -6.09 -6.16
CA LEU A 61 1.02 -6.13 -7.61
C LEU A 61 1.96 -7.26 -8.06
N LEU A 62 3.04 -7.52 -7.31
CA LEU A 62 4.05 -8.54 -7.66
C LEU A 62 3.50 -9.97 -7.83
N PRO A 63 2.66 -10.51 -6.92
CA PRO A 63 2.07 -11.83 -7.12
C PRO A 63 1.19 -11.90 -8.37
N THR A 64 0.40 -10.86 -8.62
CA THR A 64 -0.44 -10.78 -9.82
C THR A 64 0.41 -10.74 -11.09
N LEU A 65 1.50 -9.96 -11.07
CA LEU A 65 2.43 -9.87 -12.19
C LEU A 65 3.09 -11.22 -12.48
N ARG A 66 3.58 -11.91 -11.44
CA ARG A 66 4.20 -13.24 -11.59
C ARG A 66 3.22 -14.26 -12.13
N SER A 67 1.99 -14.30 -11.61
CA SER A 67 0.96 -15.19 -12.14
C SER A 67 0.62 -14.91 -13.61
N LEU A 68 0.68 -13.66 -14.08
CA LEU A 68 0.51 -13.33 -15.49
C LEU A 68 1.71 -13.75 -16.34
N LEU A 69 2.93 -13.61 -15.81
CA LEU A 69 4.18 -13.96 -16.49
C LEU A 69 4.51 -15.47 -16.47
N ASP A 70 3.92 -16.24 -15.56
CA ASP A 70 4.09 -17.69 -15.48
C ASP A 70 3.16 -18.47 -16.44
N GLN A 71 2.25 -17.80 -17.15
CA GLN A 71 1.33 -18.47 -18.08
C GLN A 71 2.08 -18.89 -19.37
N PRO A 72 1.99 -20.15 -19.83
CA PRO A 72 2.78 -20.63 -20.97
C PRO A 72 2.44 -19.99 -22.33
N GLU A 73 1.36 -19.22 -22.42
CA GLU A 73 0.85 -18.55 -23.64
C GLU A 73 0.80 -17.02 -23.47
N ASN A 74 1.79 -16.43 -22.78
CA ASN A 74 1.88 -14.99 -22.62
C ASN A 74 2.84 -14.38 -23.65
N GLY A 75 2.30 -13.80 -24.73
CA GLY A 75 3.08 -13.06 -25.73
C GLY A 75 3.57 -11.69 -25.25
N ILE A 76 4.06 -11.58 -24.01
CA ILE A 76 4.54 -10.32 -23.41
C ILE A 76 6.06 -10.30 -23.49
N ASP A 77 6.60 -9.47 -24.40
CA ASP A 77 8.05 -9.29 -24.56
C ASP A 77 8.65 -8.33 -23.51
N ALA A 78 7.88 -7.33 -23.07
CA ALA A 78 8.32 -6.33 -22.11
C ALA A 78 7.15 -5.81 -21.25
N PHE A 79 7.45 -5.44 -20.01
CA PHE A 79 6.49 -4.89 -19.07
C PHE A 79 6.83 -3.44 -18.70
N LEU A 80 5.82 -2.58 -18.72
CA LEU A 80 5.94 -1.18 -18.32
C LEU A 80 5.52 -1.04 -16.85
N ALA A 81 6.50 -0.98 -15.96
CA ALA A 81 6.24 -0.93 -14.53
C ALA A 81 5.79 0.48 -14.09
N PRO A 82 4.77 0.60 -13.23
CA PRO A 82 4.31 1.88 -12.72
C PRO A 82 5.38 2.52 -11.81
N GLY A 83 5.88 3.70 -12.19
CA GLY A 83 6.97 4.39 -11.46
C GLY A 83 6.69 4.67 -10.00
N HIS A 84 5.48 5.12 -9.68
CA HIS A 84 5.09 5.40 -8.29
C HIS A 84 5.15 4.16 -7.39
N VAL A 85 4.87 2.98 -7.94
CA VAL A 85 4.98 1.72 -7.21
C VAL A 85 6.45 1.30 -7.11
N SER A 86 7.20 1.41 -8.22
CA SER A 86 8.63 1.10 -8.27
C SER A 86 9.46 1.95 -7.29
N MET A 87 9.06 3.20 -7.02
CA MET A 87 9.69 4.04 -5.98
C MET A 87 9.55 3.44 -4.58
N VAL A 88 8.47 2.70 -4.33
CA VAL A 88 8.15 2.13 -3.02
C VAL A 88 8.72 0.72 -2.87
N ILE A 89 8.61 -0.13 -3.89
CA ILE A 89 9.05 -1.54 -3.84
C ILE A 89 10.46 -1.77 -4.39
N GLY A 90 11.00 -0.83 -5.16
CA GLY A 90 12.26 -0.98 -5.89
C GLY A 90 12.11 -1.77 -7.19
N THR A 91 13.07 -1.61 -8.10
CA THR A 91 13.10 -2.33 -9.37
C THR A 91 13.52 -3.80 -9.21
N GLU A 92 14.32 -4.11 -8.20
CA GLU A 92 14.76 -5.48 -7.88
C GLU A 92 13.59 -6.40 -7.49
N ALA A 93 12.54 -5.85 -6.89
CA ALA A 93 11.39 -6.62 -6.42
C ALA A 93 10.63 -7.33 -7.54
N TYR A 94 10.74 -6.81 -8.77
CA TYR A 94 10.15 -7.44 -9.96
C TYR A 94 10.86 -8.74 -10.36
N GLY A 95 12.15 -8.92 -10.02
CA GLY A 95 12.91 -10.13 -10.33
C GLY A 95 13.08 -10.40 -11.84
N LEU A 96 12.85 -9.39 -12.69
CA LEU A 96 13.00 -9.46 -14.14
C LEU A 96 14.31 -8.82 -14.59
N SER A 97 14.82 -9.26 -15.74
CA SER A 97 16.01 -8.65 -16.31
C SER A 97 15.77 -7.16 -16.62
N PRO A 98 16.77 -6.27 -16.47
CA PRO A 98 16.63 -4.85 -16.80
C PRO A 98 16.22 -4.58 -18.26
N ALA A 99 16.41 -5.55 -19.16
CA ALA A 99 15.99 -5.45 -20.55
C ALA A 99 14.49 -5.73 -20.75
N THR A 100 13.82 -6.34 -19.78
CA THR A 100 12.41 -6.77 -19.85
C THR A 100 11.47 -5.79 -19.17
N ILE A 101 11.97 -4.94 -18.26
CA ILE A 101 11.17 -3.93 -17.55
C ILE A 101 11.64 -2.51 -17.89
N THR A 102 10.70 -1.67 -18.30
CA THR A 102 10.87 -0.22 -18.38
C THR A 102 10.01 0.42 -17.29
N VAL A 103 10.55 1.37 -16.53
CA VAL A 103 9.81 2.13 -15.52
C VAL A 103 9.55 3.53 -16.07
N LEU A 104 8.28 3.97 -16.07
CA LEU A 104 7.90 5.35 -16.44
C LEU A 104 7.95 6.30 -15.25
#